data_AF-A0A363N615-F1
#
_entry.id   AF-A0A363N615-F1
#
_cell.length_a   1.000
_cell.length_b   1.000
_cell.length_c   1.000
_cell.angle_alpha   90.00
_cell.angle_beta   90.00
_cell.angle_gamma   90.00
#
_symmetry.space_group_name_H-M   'P 1'
#
loop_
_entity.id
_entity.type
_entity.pdbx_description
1 polymer ?
#
loop_
_entity_poly.entity_id
_entity_poly.type
_entity_poly.pdbx_seq_one_letter_code
_entity_poly.pdbx_strand_id
1 'polypeptide(L)'
;MTNDNQNLPSRTFVVEMCVKIEHILNLIMAELLGVKHEETRSFGNSSQALSFNAKANLLLDLNYLDKEHGQKFQIFMEIRNKFAHVYSVDTFEKCFAQTKNYNQLKKLFGIDEDGKSKEKDMEYLFISLSMDIAMTLNKIKDRIQNEMAVKYTQRRFTEVIKTKREEYKSKHPEKGKTVDDFIEYIKADLIAEVDQKIKNNVPPHV
;
A
#
# COMPACT_ATOMS: atom_id res chain seq x y z
N MET A 1 1.87 -10.52 -49.19
CA MET A 1 2.82 -9.68 -48.42
C MET A 1 2.01 -8.98 -47.35
N THR A 2 1.73 -9.74 -46.27
CA THR A 2 2.21 -9.49 -44.90
C THR A 2 1.51 -8.30 -44.22
N ASN A 3 0.54 -8.59 -43.36
CA ASN A 3 0.89 -8.66 -41.95
C ASN A 3 -0.12 -9.48 -41.16
N ASP A 4 0.45 -10.44 -40.45
CA ASP A 4 -0.19 -11.36 -39.54
C ASP A 4 -1.01 -10.64 -38.47
N ASN A 5 -2.08 -11.32 -38.06
CA ASN A 5 -2.79 -11.12 -36.80
C ASN A 5 -1.81 -10.68 -35.70
N GLN A 6 -1.92 -9.41 -35.29
CA GLN A 6 -1.25 -8.93 -34.09
C GLN A 6 -1.65 -9.83 -32.92
N ASN A 7 -0.68 -10.54 -32.35
CA ASN A 7 -0.80 -11.31 -31.13
C ASN A 7 -0.94 -10.34 -29.92
N LEU A 8 -2.00 -9.53 -29.95
CA LEU A 8 -2.47 -8.62 -28.90
C LEU A 8 -2.78 -9.28 -27.53
N PRO A 9 -3.01 -10.61 -27.36
CA PRO A 9 -3.45 -11.14 -26.07
C PRO A 9 -2.52 -10.79 -24.91
N SER A 10 -1.22 -11.08 -25.00
CA SER A 10 -0.28 -10.88 -23.89
C SER A 10 -0.05 -9.41 -23.56
N ARG A 11 0.06 -8.55 -24.59
CA ARG A 11 0.21 -7.11 -24.39
C ARG A 11 -1.01 -6.50 -23.72
N THR A 12 -2.20 -6.77 -24.25
CA THR A 12 -3.45 -6.27 -23.69
C THR A 12 -3.64 -6.78 -22.25
N PHE A 13 -3.39 -8.07 -22.03
CA PHE A 13 -3.46 -8.69 -20.71
C PHE A 13 -2.55 -8.02 -19.67
N VAL A 14 -1.25 -7.87 -19.98
CA VAL A 14 -0.29 -7.24 -19.07
C VAL A 14 -0.67 -5.80 -18.77
N VAL A 15 -0.98 -5.02 -19.81
CA VAL A 15 -1.32 -3.60 -19.65
C VAL A 15 -2.60 -3.44 -18.82
N GLU A 16 -3.64 -4.23 -19.08
CA GLU A 16 -4.90 -4.16 -18.34
C GLU A 16 -4.69 -4.53 -16.85
N MET A 17 -3.94 -5.59 -16.57
CA MET A 17 -3.62 -5.98 -15.19
C MET A 17 -2.86 -4.88 -14.46
N CYS A 18 -1.87 -4.26 -15.12
CA CYS A 18 -1.10 -3.16 -14.54
C CYS A 18 -1.94 -1.91 -14.28
N VAL A 19 -2.85 -1.55 -15.19
CA VAL A 19 -3.75 -0.40 -14.98
C VAL A 19 -4.66 -0.64 -13.78
N LYS A 20 -5.18 -1.86 -13.59
CA LYS A 20 -6.00 -2.21 -12.41
C LYS A 20 -5.22 -2.10 -11.10
N ILE A 21 -4.00 -2.64 -11.05
CA ILE A 21 -3.15 -2.56 -9.86
C ILE A 21 -2.75 -1.11 -9.57
N GLU A 22 -2.40 -0.33 -10.59
CA GLU A 22 -2.09 1.09 -10.43
C GLU A 22 -3.29 1.89 -9.92
N HIS A 23 -4.50 1.58 -10.38
CA HIS A 23 -5.71 2.21 -9.85
C HIS A 23 -5.90 1.92 -8.36
N ILE A 24 -5.71 0.66 -7.92
CA ILE A 24 -5.79 0.30 -6.50
C ILE A 24 -4.74 1.07 -5.68
N LEU A 25 -3.49 1.15 -6.18
CA LEU A 25 -2.43 1.91 -5.54
C LEU A 25 -2.79 3.39 -5.41
N ASN A 26 -3.39 4.00 -6.43
CA ASN A 26 -3.84 5.40 -6.37
C ASN A 26 -4.88 5.65 -5.28
N LEU A 27 -5.84 4.73 -5.12
CA LEU A 27 -6.85 4.82 -4.06
C LEU A 27 -6.20 4.71 -2.67
N ILE A 28 -5.27 3.76 -2.50
CA ILE A 28 -4.54 3.57 -1.23
C ILE A 28 -3.72 4.82 -0.89
N MET A 29 -3.03 5.43 -1.86
CA MET A 29 -2.26 6.65 -1.62
C MET A 29 -3.15 7.84 -1.24
N ALA A 30 -4.32 7.96 -1.87
CA ALA A 30 -5.29 8.99 -1.53
C ALA A 30 -5.83 8.81 -0.10
N GLU A 31 -6.20 7.57 0.25
CA GLU A 31 -6.66 7.20 1.59
C GLU A 31 -5.59 7.45 2.65
N LEU A 32 -4.34 7.03 2.40
CA LEU A 32 -3.21 7.22 3.30
C LEU A 32 -2.97 8.71 3.64
N LEU A 33 -3.14 9.58 2.67
CA LEU A 33 -2.92 11.02 2.82
C LEU A 33 -4.18 11.81 3.18
N GLY A 34 -5.33 11.14 3.31
CA GLY A 34 -6.60 11.77 3.65
C GLY A 34 -7.11 12.74 2.57
N VAL A 35 -6.79 12.49 1.30
CA VAL A 35 -7.26 13.29 0.15
C VAL A 35 -8.26 12.50 -0.67
N LYS A 36 -9.20 13.19 -1.35
CA LYS A 36 -10.10 12.52 -2.29
C LYS A 36 -9.36 12.14 -3.57
N HIS A 37 -9.57 10.92 -4.05
CA HIS A 37 -8.91 10.42 -5.26
C HIS A 37 -9.26 11.25 -6.51
N GLU A 38 -10.47 11.78 -6.58
CA GLU A 38 -10.97 12.55 -7.71
C GLU A 38 -10.37 13.97 -7.77
N GLU A 39 -9.87 14.47 -6.63
CA GLU A 39 -9.39 15.85 -6.49
C GLU A 39 -7.84 15.95 -6.53
N THR A 40 -7.14 14.81 -6.45
CA THR A 40 -5.67 14.78 -6.38
C THR A 40 -5.00 14.84 -7.74
N ARG A 41 -4.06 15.79 -7.89
CA ARG A 41 -3.18 15.88 -9.07
C ARG A 41 -2.13 14.76 -9.07
N SER A 42 -1.68 14.34 -7.89
CA SER A 42 -0.56 13.42 -7.71
C SER A 42 -0.93 11.95 -7.88
N PHE A 43 -2.20 11.58 -7.63
CA PHE A 43 -2.68 10.19 -7.74
C PHE A 43 -3.79 10.01 -8.79
N GLY A 44 -3.97 11.00 -9.67
CA GLY A 44 -4.85 10.89 -10.83
C GLY A 44 -4.17 10.23 -12.03
N ASN A 45 -4.76 10.44 -13.22
CA ASN A 45 -4.27 9.88 -14.50
C ASN A 45 -3.60 10.92 -15.42
N SER A 46 -3.27 12.09 -14.88
CA SER A 46 -2.65 13.17 -15.67
C SER A 46 -1.14 12.96 -15.83
N SER A 47 -0.52 13.69 -16.75
CA SER A 47 0.95 13.72 -16.88
C SER A 47 1.68 14.28 -15.66
N GLN A 48 0.97 14.95 -14.75
CA GLN A 48 1.51 15.44 -13.48
C GLN A 48 1.40 14.42 -12.35
N ALA A 49 0.71 13.29 -12.58
CA ALA A 49 0.58 12.25 -11.58
C ALA A 49 1.94 11.61 -11.30
N LEU A 50 2.13 11.17 -10.06
CA LEU A 50 3.31 10.40 -9.69
C LEU A 50 3.34 9.09 -10.49
N SER A 51 4.54 8.66 -10.87
CA SER A 51 4.70 7.34 -11.46
C SER A 51 4.40 6.25 -10.43
N PHE A 52 4.03 5.05 -10.90
CA PHE A 52 3.88 3.89 -10.02
C PHE A 52 5.10 3.65 -9.12
N ASN A 53 6.31 3.76 -9.67
CA ASN A 53 7.55 3.60 -8.89
C ASN A 53 7.70 4.68 -7.81
N ALA A 54 7.34 5.93 -8.11
CA ALA A 54 7.37 6.99 -7.10
C ALA A 54 6.38 6.69 -5.96
N LYS A 55 5.19 6.16 -6.25
CA LYS A 55 4.21 5.74 -5.24
C LYS A 55 4.73 4.55 -4.41
N ALA A 56 5.35 3.55 -5.05
CA ALA A 56 5.96 2.42 -4.35
C ALA A 56 7.09 2.86 -3.41
N ASN A 57 7.93 3.80 -3.85
CA ASN A 57 8.99 4.38 -3.01
C ASN A 57 8.42 5.15 -1.83
N LEU A 58 7.33 5.92 -2.00
CA LEU A 58 6.65 6.56 -0.88
C LEU A 58 6.16 5.53 0.15
N LEU A 59 5.61 4.39 -0.28
CA LEU A 59 5.20 3.33 0.63
C LEU A 59 6.39 2.66 1.35
N LEU A 60 7.56 2.56 0.71
CA LEU A 60 8.80 2.12 1.35
C LEU A 60 9.28 3.12 2.40
N ASP A 61 9.35 4.41 2.04
CA ASP A 61 9.80 5.49 2.93
C ASP A 61 8.91 5.61 4.16
N LEU A 62 7.61 5.34 4.00
CA LEU A 62 6.62 5.31 5.07
C LEU A 62 6.55 3.97 5.83
N ASN A 63 7.41 3.00 5.51
CA ASN A 63 7.46 1.66 6.11
C ASN A 63 6.13 0.86 6.00
N TYR A 64 5.36 1.07 4.93
CA TYR A 64 4.24 0.20 4.55
C TYR A 64 4.66 -0.95 3.63
N LEU A 65 5.80 -0.80 2.96
CA LEU A 65 6.47 -1.87 2.21
C LEU A 65 7.84 -2.15 2.84
N ASP A 66 8.28 -3.40 2.74
CA ASP A 66 9.68 -3.75 2.95
C ASP A 66 10.44 -3.80 1.63
N LYS A 67 11.76 -3.96 1.73
CA LYS A 67 12.66 -4.01 0.57
C LYS A 67 12.33 -5.13 -0.42
N GLU A 68 11.85 -6.28 0.05
CA GLU A 68 11.51 -7.40 -0.81
C GLU A 68 10.27 -7.06 -1.66
N HIS A 69 9.23 -6.52 -1.04
CA HIS A 69 8.05 -6.06 -1.77
C HIS A 69 8.39 -4.91 -2.72
N GLY A 70 9.25 -3.98 -2.31
CA GLY A 70 9.75 -2.91 -3.19
C GLY A 70 10.36 -3.44 -4.48
N GLN A 71 11.16 -4.52 -4.38
CA GLN A 71 11.76 -5.17 -5.54
C GLN A 71 10.71 -5.79 -6.48
N LYS A 72 9.65 -6.40 -5.93
CA LYS A 72 8.55 -6.98 -6.72
C LYS A 72 7.80 -5.89 -7.50
N PHE A 73 7.52 -4.76 -6.86
CA PHE A 73 6.88 -3.60 -7.51
C PHE A 73 7.73 -3.04 -8.66
N GLN A 74 9.06 -3.00 -8.48
CA GLN A 74 9.98 -2.58 -9.53
C GLN A 74 9.93 -3.53 -10.76
N ILE A 75 10.03 -4.85 -10.54
CA ILE A 75 9.97 -5.84 -11.63
C ILE A 75 8.65 -5.74 -12.39
N PHE A 76 7.55 -5.57 -11.66
CA PHE A 76 6.22 -5.42 -12.23
C PHE A 76 6.15 -4.23 -13.20
N MET A 77 6.71 -3.09 -12.81
CA MET A 77 6.76 -1.91 -13.68
C MET A 77 7.71 -2.05 -14.86
N GLU A 78 8.83 -2.74 -14.68
CA GLU A 78 9.74 -3.03 -15.79
C GLU A 78 9.02 -3.85 -16.87
N ILE A 79 8.30 -4.92 -16.47
CA ILE A 79 7.51 -5.75 -17.39
C ILE A 79 6.43 -4.90 -18.09
N ARG A 80 5.64 -4.14 -17.33
CA ARG A 80 4.62 -3.21 -17.87
C ARG A 80 5.20 -2.30 -18.93
N ASN A 81 6.33 -1.64 -18.62
CA ASN A 81 6.93 -0.65 -19.51
C ASN A 81 7.43 -1.27 -20.80
N LYS A 82 7.92 -2.52 -20.77
CA LYS A 82 8.30 -3.25 -21.98
C LYS A 82 7.10 -3.54 -22.87
N PHE A 83 6.03 -4.09 -22.32
CA PHE A 83 4.81 -4.37 -23.10
C PHE A 83 4.13 -3.10 -23.61
N ALA A 84 4.14 -2.01 -22.83
CA ALA A 84 3.49 -0.76 -23.22
C ALA A 84 4.26 0.03 -24.29
N HIS A 85 5.60 0.07 -24.22
CA HIS A 85 6.39 1.02 -25.01
C HIS A 85 7.28 0.38 -26.07
N VAL A 86 7.60 -0.91 -25.97
CA VAL A 86 8.50 -1.57 -26.93
C VAL A 86 7.68 -2.33 -27.95
N TYR A 87 7.66 -1.85 -29.20
CA TYR A 87 6.86 -2.45 -30.28
C TYR A 87 7.18 -3.94 -30.50
N SER A 88 8.45 -4.34 -30.41
CA SER A 88 8.88 -5.72 -30.63
C SER A 88 8.54 -6.69 -29.49
N VAL A 89 8.04 -6.20 -28.35
CA VAL A 89 7.64 -7.03 -27.20
C VAL A 89 6.15 -7.36 -27.31
N ASP A 90 5.85 -8.55 -27.83
CA ASP A 90 4.50 -9.12 -27.97
C ASP A 90 4.34 -10.45 -27.22
N THR A 91 5.43 -11.03 -26.72
CA THR A 91 5.45 -12.26 -25.90
C THR A 91 6.23 -12.04 -24.61
N PHE A 92 5.96 -12.87 -23.61
CA PHE A 92 6.71 -12.90 -22.36
C PHE A 92 8.17 -13.29 -22.61
N GLU A 93 8.47 -14.27 -23.46
CA GLU A 93 9.85 -14.63 -23.80
C GLU A 93 10.66 -13.42 -24.30
N LYS A 94 10.09 -12.60 -25.18
CA LYS A 94 10.75 -11.36 -25.66
C LYS A 94 10.88 -10.32 -24.56
N CYS A 95 9.87 -10.17 -23.69
CA CYS A 95 9.93 -9.27 -22.55
C CYS A 95 11.04 -9.68 -21.57
N PHE A 96 11.05 -10.93 -21.14
CA PHE A 96 11.99 -11.48 -20.16
C PHE A 96 13.42 -11.59 -20.69
N ALA A 97 13.61 -11.73 -22.01
CA ALA A 97 14.92 -11.60 -22.64
C ALA A 97 15.53 -10.20 -22.44
N GLN A 98 14.70 -9.15 -22.38
CA GLN A 98 15.15 -7.78 -22.17
C GLN A 98 15.27 -7.41 -20.68
N THR A 99 14.31 -7.80 -19.85
CA THR A 99 14.30 -7.46 -18.42
C THR A 99 15.25 -8.32 -17.60
N LYS A 100 15.55 -9.54 -18.06
CA LYS A 100 16.38 -10.54 -17.34
C LYS A 100 15.83 -10.95 -15.97
N ASN A 101 14.53 -10.73 -15.72
CA ASN A 101 13.88 -11.00 -14.43
C ASN A 101 13.37 -12.45 -14.27
N TYR A 102 13.57 -13.32 -15.27
CA TYR A 102 12.98 -14.67 -15.29
C TYR A 102 13.45 -15.53 -14.11
N ASN A 103 14.77 -15.67 -13.95
CA ASN A 103 15.36 -16.49 -12.90
C ASN A 103 15.02 -15.96 -11.51
N GLN A 104 14.92 -14.63 -11.38
CA GLN A 104 14.55 -13.99 -10.14
C GLN A 104 13.10 -14.31 -9.77
N LEU A 105 12.15 -14.17 -10.70
CA LEU A 105 10.76 -14.51 -10.45
C LEU A 105 10.57 -16.02 -10.22
N LYS A 106 11.29 -16.88 -10.97
CA LYS A 106 11.27 -18.33 -10.75
C LYS A 106 11.72 -18.70 -9.34
N LYS A 107 12.72 -17.99 -8.79
CA LYS A 107 13.16 -18.19 -7.40
C LYS A 107 12.13 -17.72 -6.37
N LEU A 108 11.40 -16.64 -6.66
CA LEU A 108 10.42 -16.07 -5.74
C LEU A 108 9.13 -16.90 -5.65
N PHE A 109 8.62 -17.37 -6.79
CA PHE A 109 7.30 -17.99 -6.86
C PHE A 109 7.34 -19.50 -7.10
N GLY A 110 8.48 -20.04 -7.53
CA GLY A 110 8.55 -21.41 -8.01
C GLY A 110 7.73 -21.61 -9.30
N ILE A 111 8.00 -22.70 -9.98
CA ILE A 111 7.09 -23.26 -11.00
C ILE A 111 7.11 -24.76 -10.73
N ASP A 112 5.98 -25.32 -10.32
CA ASP A 112 5.88 -26.72 -9.86
C ASP A 112 5.94 -27.74 -11.00
N GLU A 113 5.64 -27.31 -12.23
CA GLU A 113 5.77 -28.15 -13.41
C GLU A 113 6.68 -27.42 -14.40
N ASP A 114 7.79 -28.04 -14.80
CA ASP A 114 8.52 -27.61 -16.00
C ASP A 114 7.51 -27.69 -17.17
N GLY A 115 6.90 -26.55 -17.46
CA GLY A 115 5.72 -26.48 -18.30
C GLY A 115 6.06 -26.83 -19.73
N LYS A 116 5.08 -27.41 -20.42
CA LYS A 116 5.15 -27.78 -21.84
C LYS A 116 5.53 -26.61 -22.78
N SER A 117 5.60 -25.36 -22.28
CA SER A 117 6.03 -24.16 -23.01
C SER A 117 6.56 -23.08 -22.06
N LYS A 118 7.77 -22.58 -22.35
CA LYS A 118 8.46 -21.52 -21.60
C LYS A 118 7.69 -20.19 -21.56
N GLU A 119 6.94 -19.87 -22.60
CA GLU A 119 6.08 -18.68 -22.65
C GLU A 119 5.00 -18.71 -21.56
N LYS A 120 4.33 -19.86 -21.39
CA LYS A 120 3.29 -20.02 -20.36
C LYS A 120 3.86 -19.94 -18.95
N ASP A 121 5.04 -20.50 -18.74
CA ASP A 121 5.74 -20.42 -17.46
C ASP A 121 6.00 -18.95 -17.07
N MET A 122 6.44 -18.13 -18.02
CA MET A 122 6.66 -16.70 -17.80
C MET A 122 5.37 -15.92 -17.58
N GLU A 123 4.29 -16.29 -18.28
CA GLU A 123 2.95 -15.76 -18.04
C GLU A 123 2.48 -16.06 -16.60
N TYR A 124 2.62 -17.31 -16.14
CA TYR A 124 2.30 -17.69 -14.76
C TYR A 124 3.11 -16.92 -13.73
N LEU A 125 4.41 -16.72 -13.97
CA LEU A 125 5.25 -15.91 -13.08
C LEU A 125 4.74 -14.46 -12.99
N PHE A 126 4.31 -13.87 -14.11
CA PHE A 126 3.72 -12.53 -14.10
C PHE A 126 2.37 -12.49 -13.37
N ILE A 127 1.52 -13.52 -13.54
CA ILE A 127 0.27 -13.66 -12.80
C ILE A 127 0.54 -13.73 -11.29
N SER A 128 1.45 -14.60 -10.87
CA SER A 128 1.83 -14.76 -9.46
C SER A 128 2.37 -13.44 -8.88
N LEU A 129 3.23 -12.73 -9.62
CA LEU A 129 3.71 -11.41 -9.23
C LEU A 129 2.56 -10.41 -9.06
N SER A 130 1.62 -10.39 -10.01
CA SER A 130 0.46 -9.49 -9.97
C SER A 130 -0.45 -9.76 -8.78
N MET A 131 -0.71 -11.04 -8.49
CA MET A 131 -1.51 -11.47 -7.34
C MET A 131 -0.82 -11.13 -6.01
N ASP A 132 0.49 -11.37 -5.90
CA ASP A 132 1.26 -11.04 -4.70
C ASP A 132 1.22 -9.53 -4.42
N ILE A 133 1.45 -8.70 -5.45
CA ILE A 133 1.33 -7.24 -5.34
C ILE A 133 -0.08 -6.82 -4.90
N ALA A 134 -1.13 -7.39 -5.50
CA ALA A 134 -2.50 -7.08 -5.11
C ALA A 134 -2.80 -7.46 -3.65
N MET A 135 -2.29 -8.61 -3.18
CA MET A 135 -2.40 -9.03 -1.78
C MET A 135 -1.63 -8.09 -0.85
N THR A 136 -0.42 -7.66 -1.22
CA THR A 136 0.34 -6.68 -0.45
C THR A 136 -0.41 -5.35 -0.35
N LEU A 137 -0.98 -4.86 -1.45
CA LEU A 137 -1.78 -3.63 -1.46
C LEU A 137 -3.02 -3.75 -0.55
N ASN A 138 -3.71 -4.89 -0.55
CA ASN A 138 -4.83 -5.11 0.37
C ASN A 138 -4.38 -5.09 1.84
N LYS A 139 -3.26 -5.74 2.18
CA LYS A 139 -2.71 -5.69 3.55
C LYS A 139 -2.36 -4.27 3.98
N ILE A 140 -1.80 -3.46 3.07
CA ILE A 140 -1.50 -2.05 3.32
C ILE A 140 -2.78 -1.26 3.58
N LYS A 141 -3.79 -1.47 2.75
CA LYS A 141 -5.11 -0.85 2.92
C LYS A 141 -5.71 -1.18 4.28
N ASP A 142 -5.74 -2.45 4.67
CA ASP A 142 -6.26 -2.89 5.96
C ASP A 142 -5.50 -2.24 7.12
N ARG A 143 -4.16 -2.17 7.01
CA ARG A 143 -3.31 -1.50 8.00
C ARG A 143 -3.67 -0.01 8.13
N ILE A 144 -3.79 0.70 7.02
CA ILE A 144 -4.17 2.13 7.01
C ILE A 144 -5.55 2.33 7.66
N GLN A 145 -6.53 1.50 7.32
CA GLN A 145 -7.87 1.58 7.89
C GLN A 145 -7.89 1.36 9.41
N ASN A 146 -7.13 0.37 9.89
CA ASN A 146 -6.97 0.12 11.31
C ASN A 146 -6.30 1.31 12.03
N GLU A 147 -5.22 1.85 11.48
CA GLU A 147 -4.54 3.02 12.04
C GLU A 147 -5.44 4.27 12.07
N MET A 148 -6.26 4.48 11.03
CA MET A 148 -7.23 5.58 10.99
C MET A 148 -8.36 5.40 12.02
N ALA A 149 -8.89 4.18 12.17
CA ALA A 149 -9.94 3.88 13.14
C ALA A 149 -9.48 4.11 14.59
N VAL A 150 -8.24 3.72 14.91
CA VAL A 150 -7.60 3.99 16.20
C VAL A 150 -7.50 5.50 16.44
N LYS A 151 -6.91 6.25 15.50
CA LYS A 151 -6.76 7.71 15.61
C LYS A 151 -8.11 8.42 15.76
N TYR A 152 -9.13 8.00 15.03
CA TYR A 152 -10.48 8.55 15.14
C TYR A 152 -11.08 8.28 16.53
N THR A 153 -10.95 7.05 17.03
CA THR A 153 -11.46 6.66 18.35
C THR A 153 -10.78 7.44 19.47
N GLN A 154 -9.46 7.57 19.42
CA GLN A 154 -8.67 8.37 20.38
C GLN A 154 -9.09 9.85 20.39
N ARG A 155 -9.24 10.47 19.20
CA ARG A 155 -9.73 11.85 19.08
C ARG A 155 -11.11 12.02 19.69
N ARG A 156 -12.06 11.17 19.29
CA ARG A 156 -13.45 11.22 19.81
C ARG A 156 -13.50 11.00 21.32
N PHE A 157 -12.72 10.06 21.85
CA PHE A 157 -12.63 9.82 23.29
C PHE A 157 -12.12 11.07 24.04
N THR A 158 -11.08 11.72 23.50
CA THR A 158 -10.51 12.95 24.07
C THR A 158 -11.52 14.09 24.07
N GLU A 159 -12.24 14.28 22.96
CA GLU A 159 -13.29 15.31 22.83
C GLU A 159 -14.47 15.06 23.78
N VAL A 160 -14.90 13.79 23.90
CA VAL A 160 -15.99 13.40 24.81
C VAL A 160 -15.59 13.60 26.26
N ILE A 161 -14.37 13.21 26.67
CA ILE A 161 -13.87 13.47 28.03
C ILE A 161 -13.87 14.97 28.31
N LYS A 162 -13.31 15.77 27.40
CA LYS A 162 -13.26 17.22 27.57
C LYS A 162 -14.66 17.80 27.76
N THR A 163 -15.60 17.40 26.90
CA THR A 163 -17.00 17.87 26.97
C THR A 163 -17.67 17.43 28.28
N LYS A 164 -17.56 16.16 28.65
CA LYS A 164 -18.17 15.61 29.87
C LYS A 164 -17.56 16.19 31.15
N ARG A 165 -16.26 16.50 31.15
CA ARG A 165 -15.58 17.22 32.24
C ARG A 165 -16.21 18.59 32.45
N GLU A 166 -16.38 19.38 31.39
CA GLU A 166 -16.98 20.71 31.49
C GLU A 166 -18.47 20.64 31.91
N GLU A 167 -19.23 19.69 31.35
CA GLU A 167 -20.61 19.43 31.78
C GLU A 167 -20.70 19.09 33.27
N TYR A 168 -19.80 18.23 33.77
CA TYR A 168 -19.77 17.83 35.17
C TYR A 168 -19.40 19.00 36.09
N LYS A 169 -18.36 19.78 35.73
CA LYS A 169 -17.96 20.98 36.48
C LYS A 169 -19.08 22.00 36.58
N SER A 170 -19.84 22.19 35.50
CA SER A 170 -20.98 23.10 35.50
C SER A 170 -22.11 22.64 36.42
N LYS A 171 -22.30 21.32 36.62
CA LYS A 171 -23.33 20.76 37.50
C LYS A 171 -22.88 20.59 38.96
N HIS A 172 -21.57 20.47 39.18
CA HIS A 172 -20.95 20.24 40.49
C HIS A 172 -19.73 21.16 40.69
N PRO A 173 -19.93 22.49 40.73
CA PRO A 173 -18.82 23.45 40.82
C PRO A 173 -17.95 23.23 42.06
N GLU A 174 -18.51 22.73 43.16
CA GLU A 174 -17.81 22.39 44.40
C GLU A 174 -16.85 21.20 44.27
N LYS A 175 -17.06 20.33 43.27
CA LYS A 175 -16.21 19.15 42.98
C LYS A 175 -15.27 19.35 41.79
N GLY A 176 -15.25 20.55 41.20
CA GLY A 176 -14.47 20.80 39.98
C GLY A 176 -12.98 20.54 40.14
N LYS A 177 -12.41 20.84 41.31
CA LYS A 177 -11.00 20.60 41.63
C LYS A 177 -10.68 19.11 41.76
N THR A 178 -11.57 18.34 42.38
CA THR A 178 -11.41 16.89 42.59
C THR A 178 -11.41 16.12 41.27
N VAL A 179 -12.21 16.56 40.30
CA VAL A 179 -12.22 15.99 38.94
C VAL A 179 -10.91 16.26 38.21
N ASP A 180 -10.34 17.44 38.41
CA ASP A 180 -9.07 17.81 37.78
C ASP A 180 -7.91 17.00 38.35
N ASP A 181 -7.86 16.86 39.67
CA ASP A 181 -6.86 16.05 40.37
C ASP A 181 -6.91 14.58 39.91
N PHE A 182 -8.12 14.02 39.70
CA PHE A 182 -8.28 12.66 39.17
C PHE A 182 -7.81 12.51 37.72
N ILE A 183 -8.08 13.51 36.87
CA ILE A 183 -7.59 13.50 35.48
C ILE A 183 -6.07 13.60 35.44
N GLU A 184 -5.45 14.41 36.30
CA GLU A 184 -3.99 14.48 36.42
C GLU A 184 -3.38 13.17 36.89
N TYR A 185 -4.01 12.51 37.87
CA TYR A 185 -3.61 11.18 38.34
C TYR A 185 -3.59 10.15 37.19
N ILE A 186 -4.68 10.04 36.42
CA ILE A 186 -4.74 9.09 35.29
C ILE A 186 -3.74 9.45 34.18
N LYS A 187 -3.51 10.74 33.91
CA LYS A 187 -2.51 11.17 32.92
C LYS A 187 -1.10 10.74 33.31
N ALA A 188 -0.74 10.84 34.59
CA ALA A 188 0.57 10.44 35.08
C ALA A 188 0.82 8.94 34.87
N ASP A 189 -0.17 8.10 35.17
CA ASP A 189 -0.11 6.64 34.96
C ASP A 189 0.04 6.29 33.47
N LEU A 190 -0.73 6.95 32.59
CA LEU A 190 -0.65 6.73 31.14
C LEU A 190 0.69 7.16 30.54
N ILE A 191 1.27 8.29 31.00
CA ILE A 191 2.59 8.75 30.55
C ILE A 191 3.67 7.73 30.95
N ALA A 192 3.62 7.23 32.19
CA ALA A 192 4.56 6.22 32.67
C ALA A 192 4.49 4.92 31.85
N GLU A 193 3.28 4.48 31.48
CA GLU A 193 3.08 3.30 30.61
C GLU A 193 3.67 3.52 29.21
N VAL A 194 3.44 4.69 28.61
CA VAL A 194 3.98 5.04 27.28
C VAL A 194 5.52 5.10 27.31
N ASP A 195 6.11 5.74 28.31
CA ASP A 195 7.57 5.81 28.48
C ASP A 195 8.19 4.42 28.63
N GLN A 196 7.50 3.50 29.29
CA GLN A 196 7.94 2.12 29.46
C GLN A 196 7.85 1.33 28.14
N LYS A 197 6.78 1.53 27.34
CA LYS A 197 6.64 0.93 26.01
C LYS A 197 7.73 1.45 25.04
N ILE A 198 8.02 2.75 25.07
CA ILE A 198 9.10 3.38 24.28
C ILE A 198 10.48 2.80 24.66
N LYS A 199 10.80 2.70 25.97
CA LYS A 199 12.05 2.08 26.44
C LYS A 199 12.22 0.63 25.98
N ASN A 200 11.11 -0.08 25.82
CA ASN A 200 11.10 -1.48 25.43
C ASN A 200 10.98 -1.72 23.91
N ASN A 201 11.01 -0.66 23.09
CA ASN A 201 10.79 -0.75 21.63
C ASN A 201 9.46 -1.44 21.25
N VAL A 202 8.47 -1.39 22.14
CA VAL A 202 7.12 -1.89 21.87
C VAL A 202 6.30 -0.70 21.37
N PRO A 203 5.69 -0.76 20.18
CA PRO A 203 4.90 0.36 19.68
C PRO A 203 3.79 0.69 20.69
N PRO A 204 3.65 1.96 21.09
CA PRO A 204 2.65 2.37 22.05
C PRO A 204 1.29 2.38 21.35
N HIS A 205 0.70 1.20 21.19
CA HIS A 205 -0.69 1.08 20.80
C HIS A 205 -1.57 1.13 22.05
N VAL A 206 -2.46 2.13 22.05
CA VAL A 206 -3.78 2.12 22.68
C VAL A 206 -4.79 2.20 21.56
#